data_AF-A0A392UAJ8-F1
#
_entry.id   AF-A0A392UAJ8-F1
#
_cell.length_a   1.000
_cell.length_b   1.000
_cell.length_c   1.000
_cell.angle_alpha   90.00
_cell.angle_beta   90.00
_cell.angle_gamma   90.00
#
_symmetry.space_group_name_H-M   'P 1'
#
loop_
_entity.id
_entity.type
_entity.pdbx_description
1 polymer ?
#
loop_
_entity_poly.entity_id
_entity_poly.type
_entity_poly.pdbx_seq_one_letter_code
_entity_poly.pdbx_strand_id
1 'polypeptide(L)'
;EQRAKFINGYTLANMSMLKEVVKVPNHPLLMKKSSGSLPEVPPPMIFDNESKDVVLEFMRSMKELGVVITTADIAPAPTED
;
A
#
# COMPACT_ATOMS: atom_id res chain seq x y z
N GLU A 1 2.70 -25.47 16.64
CA GLU A 1 2.31 -24.06 16.89
C GLU A 1 0.93 -24.05 17.56
N GLN A 2 0.83 -23.60 18.80
CA GLN A 2 -0.42 -23.64 19.59
C GLN A 2 -0.96 -22.21 19.66
N ARG A 3 -1.85 -21.85 18.72
CA ARG A 3 -2.46 -20.50 18.71
C ARG A 3 -3.43 -20.39 19.88
N ALA A 4 -3.28 -19.35 20.70
CA ALA A 4 -4.25 -19.03 21.74
C ALA A 4 -5.62 -18.75 21.11
N LYS A 5 -6.68 -19.36 21.64
CA LYS A 5 -8.04 -19.16 21.17
C LYS A 5 -8.64 -18.00 21.95
N PHE A 6 -8.78 -16.84 21.30
CA PHE A 6 -9.51 -15.71 21.86
C PHE A 6 -11.01 -16.01 21.94
N ILE A 7 -11.69 -15.42 22.92
CA ILE A 7 -13.15 -15.49 23.05
C ILE A 7 -13.75 -14.84 21.81
N ASN A 8 -14.61 -15.56 21.09
CA ASN A 8 -15.29 -15.07 19.89
C ASN A 8 -16.81 -15.01 20.10
N GLY A 9 -17.52 -14.45 19.13
CA GLY A 9 -18.98 -14.31 19.20
C GLY A 9 -19.73 -15.63 19.40
N TYR A 10 -19.23 -16.75 18.86
CA TYR A 10 -19.83 -18.08 19.05
C TYR A 10 -19.68 -18.57 20.49
N THR A 11 -18.50 -18.39 21.10
CA THR A 11 -18.28 -18.75 22.51
C THR A 11 -19.18 -17.92 23.42
N LEU A 12 -19.34 -16.62 23.15
CA LEU A 12 -20.23 -15.75 23.93
C LEU A 12 -21.71 -16.12 23.79
N ALA A 13 -22.14 -16.55 22.59
CA ALA A 13 -23.49 -17.04 22.34
C ALA A 13 -23.79 -18.32 23.13
N ASN A 14 -22.85 -19.28 23.11
CA ASN A 14 -22.99 -20.54 23.84
C ASN A 14 -23.04 -20.34 25.37
N MET A 15 -22.37 -19.29 25.87
CA MET A 15 -22.41 -18.92 27.28
C MET A 15 -23.64 -18.05 27.65
N SER A 16 -24.57 -17.82 26.72
CA SER A 16 -25.74 -16.95 26.92
C SER A 16 -25.38 -15.51 27.37
N MET A 17 -24.18 -15.04 27.01
CA MET A 17 -23.70 -13.70 27.39
C MET A 17 -24.11 -12.60 26.40
N LEU A 18 -24.80 -12.97 25.32
CA LEU A 18 -25.25 -12.05 24.29
C LEU A 18 -26.75 -11.78 24.44
N LYS A 19 -27.12 -10.51 24.57
CA LYS A 19 -28.51 -10.07 24.70
C LYS A 19 -29.25 -10.08 23.35
N GLU A 20 -28.52 -10.05 22.25
CA GLU A 20 -29.04 -9.99 20.88
C GLU A 20 -28.26 -10.95 19.97
N VAL A 21 -28.93 -11.47 18.94
CA VAL A 21 -28.28 -12.34 17.94
C VAL A 21 -27.23 -11.53 17.19
N VAL A 22 -25.97 -12.00 17.22
CA VAL A 22 -24.87 -11.37 16.50
C VAL A 22 -25.14 -11.52 15.01
N LYS A 23 -25.71 -10.47 14.42
CA LYS A 23 -25.89 -10.35 12.97
C LYS A 23 -24.51 -10.17 12.36
N VAL A 24 -23.90 -11.27 11.94
CA VAL A 24 -22.63 -11.24 11.22
C VAL A 24 -22.85 -10.37 9.98
N PRO A 25 -22.03 -9.35 9.74
CA PRO A 25 -22.11 -8.59 8.50
C PRO A 25 -21.87 -9.57 7.35
N ASN A 26 -22.93 -9.85 6.57
CA ASN A 26 -22.84 -10.73 5.40
C ASN A 26 -22.15 -10.03 4.20
N HIS A 27 -21.67 -8.81 4.42
CA HIS A 27 -20.88 -8.04 3.47
C HIS A 27 -19.50 -7.77 4.07
N PRO A 28 -18.41 -8.06 3.33
CA PRO A 28 -17.08 -7.73 3.80
C PRO A 28 -16.94 -6.22 3.99
N LEU A 29 -16.48 -5.80 5.17
CA LEU A 29 -16.24 -4.38 5.49
C LEU A 29 -15.23 -3.72 4.55
N LEU A 30 -14.34 -4.54 3.97
CA LEU A 30 -13.30 -4.12 3.04
C LEU A 30 -13.44 -4.95 1.76
N MET A 31 -13.91 -4.29 0.70
CA MET A 31 -13.87 -4.88 -0.63
C MET A 31 -12.43 -4.78 -1.13
N LYS A 32 -11.79 -5.93 -1.43
CA LYS A 32 -10.56 -5.92 -2.23
C LYS A 32 -10.94 -5.43 -3.63
N LYS A 33 -10.82 -4.13 -3.86
CA LYS A 33 -10.68 -3.62 -5.23
C LYS A 33 -9.50 -4.39 -5.81
N SER A 34 -9.65 -4.96 -7.01
CA SER A 34 -8.51 -5.43 -7.76
C SER A 34 -7.65 -4.20 -8.04
N SER A 35 -6.73 -3.89 -7.13
CA SER A 35 -5.58 -3.08 -7.46
C SER A 35 -4.95 -3.81 -8.64
N GLY A 36 -4.95 -3.18 -9.82
CA GLY A 36 -4.12 -3.66 -10.92
C GLY A 36 -2.71 -3.93 -10.39
N SER A 37 -1.96 -4.81 -11.06
CA SER A 37 -0.59 -5.10 -10.67
C SER A 37 0.13 -3.78 -10.38
N LEU A 38 0.50 -3.56 -9.11
CA LEU A 38 1.44 -2.50 -8.79
C LEU A 38 2.67 -2.77 -9.66
N PRO A 39 3.26 -1.73 -10.28
CA PRO A 39 4.53 -1.89 -10.97
C PRO A 39 5.49 -2.68 -10.05
N GLU A 40 6.03 -3.79 -10.55
CA GLU A 40 6.96 -4.65 -9.79
C GLU A 40 8.17 -3.84 -9.30
N VAL A 41 8.51 -2.80 -10.06
CA VAL A 41 9.47 -1.78 -9.69
C VAL A 41 8.69 -0.48 -9.44
N PRO A 42 8.71 0.08 -8.22
CA PRO A 42 8.13 1.40 -7.98
C PRO A 42 8.71 2.41 -8.98
N PRO A 43 7.91 3.37 -9.49
CA PRO A 43 8.41 4.39 -10.40
C PRO A 43 9.64 5.02 -9.77
N PRO A 44 10.77 5.04 -10.49
CA PRO A 44 12.00 5.49 -9.92
C PRO A 44 11.86 7.02 -9.72
N MET A 45 11.99 7.46 -8.48
CA MET A 45 11.53 8.77 -8.02
C MET A 45 12.75 9.70 -7.91
N ILE A 46 12.81 10.71 -8.78
CA ILE A 46 13.83 11.78 -8.71
C ILE A 46 13.27 12.89 -7.84
N PHE A 47 14.08 13.47 -6.95
CA PHE A 47 13.69 14.66 -6.21
C PHE A 47 14.30 15.93 -6.83
N ASP A 48 13.63 17.07 -6.63
CA ASP A 48 14.09 18.37 -7.10
C ASP A 48 15.34 18.91 -6.39
N ASN A 49 15.68 18.35 -5.22
CA ASN A 49 16.89 18.68 -4.47
C ASN A 49 18.14 17.91 -4.96
N GLU A 50 17.98 16.95 -5.87
CA GLU A 50 19.08 16.15 -6.38
C GLU A 50 20.02 17.00 -7.24
N SER A 51 21.28 16.60 -7.29
CA SER A 51 22.25 17.28 -8.15
C SER A 51 21.92 17.06 -9.64
N LYS A 52 22.23 18.05 -10.48
CA LYS A 52 21.97 17.97 -11.93
C LYS A 52 22.61 16.74 -12.58
N ASP A 53 23.78 16.35 -12.11
CA ASP A 53 24.51 15.18 -12.64
C ASP A 53 23.74 13.89 -12.36
N VAL A 54 23.20 13.73 -11.14
CA VAL A 54 22.34 12.60 -10.75
C VAL A 54 21.08 12.53 -11.62
N VAL A 55 20.41 13.68 -11.81
CA VAL A 55 19.21 13.74 -12.65
C VAL A 55 19.50 13.33 -14.10
N LEU A 56 20.61 13.81 -14.68
CA LEU A 56 20.99 13.50 -16.06
C LEU A 56 21.41 12.03 -16.24
N GLU A 57 22.19 11.48 -15.30
CA GLU A 57 22.59 10.07 -15.32
C GLU A 57 21.37 9.15 -15.20
N PHE A 58 20.43 9.52 -14.34
CA PHE A 58 19.18 8.80 -14.19
C PHE A 58 18.32 8.87 -15.46
N MET A 59 18.15 10.06 -16.05
CA MET A 59 17.44 10.22 -17.32
C MET A 59 18.07 9.38 -18.43
N ARG A 60 19.40 9.32 -18.48
CA ARG A 60 20.13 8.45 -19.41
C ARG A 60 19.82 6.98 -19.16
N SER A 61 19.89 6.52 -17.91
CA SER A 61 19.63 5.13 -17.53
C SER A 61 18.19 4.71 -17.82
N MET A 62 17.22 5.59 -17.56
CA MET A 62 15.80 5.36 -17.87
C MET A 62 15.55 5.32 -19.37
N LYS A 63 16.23 6.17 -20.15
CA LYS A 63 16.17 6.14 -21.61
C LYS A 63 16.67 4.81 -22.18
N GLU A 64 17.71 4.21 -21.60
CA GLU A 64 18.20 2.87 -21.98
C GLU A 64 17.15 1.78 -21.69
N LEU A 65 16.32 1.96 -20.66
CA LEU A 65 15.19 1.09 -20.32
C LEU A 65 13.91 1.41 -21.13
N GLY A 66 13.95 2.39 -22.05
CA GLY A 66 12.80 2.82 -22.84
C GLY A 66 11.80 3.70 -22.08
N VAL A 67 12.18 4.20 -20.89
CA VAL A 67 11.36 5.08 -20.05
C VAL A 67 11.77 6.54 -20.29
N VAL A 68 10.80 7.37 -20.68
CA VAL A 68 11.00 8.81 -20.88
C VAL A 68 10.67 9.54 -19.59
N ILE A 69 11.68 10.11 -18.95
CA ILE A 69 11.54 10.93 -17.75
C ILE A 69 11.40 12.40 -18.17
N THR A 70 10.40 13.07 -17.64
CA THR A 70 10.10 14.49 -17.84
C THR A 70 10.19 15.26 -16.52
N THR A 71 10.08 16.58 -16.56
CA THR A 71 10.04 17.41 -15.35
C THR A 71 8.84 17.10 -14.46
N ALA A 72 7.78 16.48 -14.99
CA ALA A 72 6.62 16.06 -14.21
C ALA A 72 6.90 14.82 -13.33
N ASP A 73 7.97 14.08 -13.65
CA ASP A 73 8.39 12.88 -12.93
C ASP A 73 9.37 13.21 -11.78
N ILE A 74 9.68 14.50 -11.60
CA ILE A 74 10.53 14.98 -10.50
C ILE A 74 9.61 15.40 -9.34
N ALA A 75 9.71 14.69 -8.22
CA ALA A 75 8.96 14.95 -7.01
C ALA A 75 9.59 16.10 -6.20
N PRO A 76 8.79 16.88 -5.47
CA PRO A 76 9.34 17.80 -4.48
C PRO A 76 10.01 17.01 -3.36
N ALA A 77 11.16 17.49 -2.89
CA ALA A 77 11.82 16.91 -1.74
C ALA A 77 10.89 16.85 -0.51
N PRO A 78 10.90 15.75 0.27
CA PRO A 78 10.14 15.67 1.50
C PRO A 78 10.64 16.74 2.48
N THR A 79 9.72 17.54 3.01
CA THR A 79 9.99 18.39 4.18
C THR A 79 9.92 17.51 5.43
N GLU A 80 10.99 17.51 6.21
CA GLU A 80 10.98 16.92 7.55
C GLU A 80 10.12 17.83 8.45
N ASP A 81 8.92 17.37 8.82
CA ASP A 81 8.04 17.99 9.83
C ASP A 81 8.42 17.56 11.25
#